data_AF-A0AAE0BDT7-F1
#
_entry.id   AF-A0AAE0BDT7-F1
#
_cell.length_a   1.000
_cell.length_b   1.000
_cell.length_c   1.000
_cell.angle_alpha   90.00
_cell.angle_beta   90.00
_cell.angle_gamma   90.00
#
_symmetry.space_group_name_H-M   'P 1'
#
loop_
_entity.id
_entity.type
_entity.pdbx_description
1 polymer ?
#
loop_
_entity_poly.entity_id
_entity_poly.type
_entity_poly.pdbx_seq_one_letter_code
_entity_poly.pdbx_strand_id
1 'polypeptide(L)'
;MFHDTINMSSLSLLDMPPEVVERIFRSLGASDLLRISASCKDFQALAKAASDKLWKTLALDVGWNRPATCKTWKKYYCEEASKRCRDCWCVTPYEFALLGRRLCTQCERGSHRYRLVTALQSEDEFSVPQRLVMGLRSITLGGTIFYLKSDVLALVGNSSSSTRAVTPLLAHAQAEEEEAEDDVEVSSDDVDGEDTREVRQQELAKDAAQQKIQRKQNKKAAKMLQRAKRQGQDIHLLTLGATLGTTTPGQREHKKRSNDQRKYRRKSEAVAMGHAPSAWERQRKKLEEEFGQFGLSGLTLVEDKQTSGLQSALG
;
A
#
# COMPACT_ATOMS: atom_id res chain seq x y z
N MET A 1 -1.15 31.61 51.11
CA MET A 1 -0.66 31.15 49.80
C MET A 1 -1.78 30.33 49.18
N PHE A 2 -2.59 30.94 48.32
CA PHE A 2 -3.66 30.26 47.60
C PHE A 2 -3.07 29.69 46.31
N HIS A 3 -3.04 28.36 46.21
CA HIS A 3 -2.85 27.70 44.93
C HIS A 3 -4.21 27.74 44.22
N ASP A 4 -4.44 28.79 43.42
CA ASP A 4 -5.46 28.74 42.39
C ASP A 4 -5.04 27.68 41.37
N THR A 5 -5.52 26.47 41.57
CA THR A 5 -5.60 25.48 40.50
C THR A 5 -6.47 26.09 39.41
N ILE A 6 -5.81 26.65 38.38
CA ILE A 6 -6.46 26.98 37.12
C ILE A 6 -7.01 25.66 36.60
N ASN A 7 -8.30 25.46 36.83
CA ASN A 7 -9.04 24.39 36.21
C ASN A 7 -9.02 24.73 34.72
N MET A 8 -8.13 24.08 33.96
CA MET A 8 -8.13 24.11 32.50
C MET A 8 -9.33 23.30 32.00
N SER A 9 -10.53 23.63 32.50
CA SER A 9 -11.80 23.26 31.90
C SER A 9 -11.65 23.59 30.43
N SER A 10 -11.75 22.55 29.59
CA SER A 10 -11.42 22.60 28.17
C SER A 10 -11.98 23.86 27.53
N LEU A 11 -11.11 24.77 27.09
CA LEU A 11 -11.52 25.90 26.24
C LEU A 11 -12.14 25.30 24.98
N SER A 12 -13.47 25.24 24.94
CA SER A 12 -14.17 24.76 23.76
C SER A 12 -14.02 25.80 22.68
N LEU A 13 -13.77 25.37 21.45
CA LEU A 13 -13.73 26.28 20.31
C LEU A 13 -15.06 27.03 20.12
N LEU A 14 -16.15 26.48 20.69
CA LEU A 14 -17.50 27.03 20.67
C LEU A 14 -17.67 28.25 21.58
N ASP A 15 -16.82 28.39 22.61
CA ASP A 15 -16.91 29.49 23.58
C ASP A 15 -16.10 30.73 23.13
N MET A 16 -15.38 30.61 22.01
CA MET A 16 -14.58 31.72 21.48
C MET A 16 -15.44 32.73 20.72
N PRO A 17 -15.09 34.04 20.79
CA PRO A 17 -15.74 35.05 19.97
C PRO A 17 -15.67 34.71 18.48
N PRO A 18 -16.74 34.99 17.70
CA PRO A 18 -16.82 34.58 16.30
C PRO A 18 -15.70 35.15 15.42
N GLU A 19 -15.15 36.31 15.77
CA GLU A 19 -14.02 36.94 15.06
C GLU A 19 -12.72 36.15 15.24
N VAL A 20 -12.52 35.54 16.41
CA VAL A 20 -11.37 34.69 16.71
C VAL A 20 -11.51 33.37 15.95
N VAL A 21 -12.70 32.78 15.97
CA VAL A 21 -13.00 31.55 15.21
C VAL A 21 -12.80 31.78 13.71
N GLU A 22 -13.25 32.92 13.17
CA GLU A 22 -13.02 33.25 11.76
C GLU A 22 -11.53 33.40 11.44
N ARG A 23 -10.74 34.03 12.31
CA ARG A 23 -9.29 34.16 12.13
C ARG A 23 -8.59 32.79 12.15
N ILE A 24 -9.01 31.90 13.06
CA ILE A 24 -8.54 30.51 13.09
C ILE A 24 -8.92 29.83 11.78
N PHE A 25 -10.16 29.94 11.32
CA PHE A 25 -10.61 29.33 10.08
C PHE A 25 -9.88 29.86 8.85
N ARG A 26 -9.53 31.15 8.79
CA ARG A 26 -8.69 31.68 7.69
C ARG A 26 -7.25 31.15 7.72
N SER A 27 -6.74 30.79 8.89
CA SER A 27 -5.42 30.15 9.00
C SER A 27 -5.43 28.68 8.59
N LEU A 28 -6.61 28.07 8.53
CA LEU A 28 -6.79 26.68 8.09
C LEU A 28 -6.92 26.60 6.57
N GLY A 29 -6.32 25.57 5.99
CA GLY A 29 -6.54 25.26 4.58
C GLY A 29 -7.98 24.83 4.32
N ALA A 30 -8.47 25.04 3.09
CA ALA A 30 -9.84 24.69 2.72
C ALA A 30 -10.21 23.21 2.96
N SER A 31 -9.26 22.26 2.94
CA SER A 31 -9.60 20.86 3.30
C SER A 31 -9.86 20.69 4.77
N ASP A 32 -9.11 21.37 5.62
CA ASP A 32 -9.26 21.24 7.05
C ASP A 32 -10.59 21.86 7.46
N LEU A 33 -10.96 22.98 6.83
CA LEU A 33 -12.30 23.56 6.94
C LEU A 33 -13.41 22.60 6.50
N LEU A 34 -13.25 21.91 5.37
CA LEU A 34 -14.22 20.90 4.93
C LEU A 34 -14.33 19.76 5.95
N ARG A 35 -13.20 19.23 6.43
CA ARG A 35 -13.16 18.15 7.43
C ARG A 35 -13.82 18.56 8.74
N ILE A 36 -13.47 19.73 9.26
CA ILE A 36 -14.06 20.30 10.47
C ILE A 36 -15.57 20.48 10.30
N SER A 37 -16.02 20.96 9.13
CA SER A 37 -17.44 21.13 8.84
C SER A 37 -18.21 19.81 8.72
N ALA A 38 -17.52 18.69 8.47
CA ALA A 38 -18.10 17.36 8.37
C ALA A 38 -18.05 16.60 9.70
N SER A 39 -17.10 16.91 10.59
CA SER A 39 -16.86 16.14 11.82
C SER A 39 -17.80 16.47 12.97
N CYS A 40 -18.36 17.69 13.03
CA CYS A 40 -19.20 18.10 14.17
C CYS A 40 -20.32 19.08 13.75
N LYS A 41 -21.52 18.89 14.33
CA LYS A 41 -22.71 19.72 14.07
C LYS A 41 -22.52 21.18 14.52
N ASP A 42 -21.84 21.40 15.64
CA ASP A 42 -21.62 22.74 16.18
C ASP A 42 -20.63 23.53 15.32
N PHE A 43 -19.58 22.84 14.86
CA PHE A 43 -18.67 23.37 13.85
C PHE A 43 -19.36 23.60 12.50
N GLN A 44 -20.32 22.77 12.14
CA GLN A 44 -21.14 23.01 10.97
C GLN A 44 -22.00 24.27 11.13
N ALA A 45 -22.54 24.54 12.32
CA ALA A 45 -23.29 25.75 12.63
C ALA A 45 -22.37 27.00 12.62
N LEU A 46 -21.18 26.91 13.22
CA LEU A 46 -20.16 27.96 13.16
C LEU A 46 -19.66 28.21 11.73
N ALA A 47 -19.41 27.17 10.94
CA ALA A 47 -19.05 27.31 9.53
C ALA A 47 -20.20 27.84 8.66
N LYS A 48 -21.46 27.56 9.05
CA LYS A 48 -22.66 28.18 8.47
C LYS A 48 -22.80 29.64 8.88
N ALA A 49 -22.29 30.07 10.04
CA ALA A 49 -22.36 31.44 10.56
C ALA A 49 -21.18 32.33 10.09
N ALA A 50 -19.95 31.82 10.10
CA ALA A 50 -18.78 32.39 9.41
C ALA A 50 -18.87 32.31 7.85
N SER A 51 -20.03 31.81 7.40
CA SER A 51 -20.72 31.80 6.10
C SER A 51 -20.06 32.53 4.94
N ASP A 52 -20.14 31.90 3.76
CA ASP A 52 -19.90 32.38 2.37
C ASP A 52 -18.77 33.37 2.09
N LYS A 53 -18.59 34.44 2.88
CA LYS A 53 -17.42 35.32 2.93
C LYS A 53 -16.11 34.55 3.09
N LEU A 54 -16.02 33.58 3.99
CA LEU A 54 -14.80 32.76 4.14
C LEU A 54 -14.49 32.00 2.83
N TRP A 55 -15.49 31.32 2.28
CA TRP A 55 -15.36 30.60 1.00
C TRP A 55 -15.08 31.54 -0.17
N LYS A 56 -15.62 32.75 -0.14
CA LYS A 56 -15.34 33.82 -1.10
C LYS A 56 -13.88 34.23 -1.02
N THR A 57 -13.36 34.53 0.16
CA THR A 57 -11.95 34.88 0.35
C THR A 57 -11.05 33.76 -0.16
N LEU A 58 -11.30 32.51 0.26
CA LEU A 58 -10.53 31.36 -0.21
C LEU A 58 -10.60 31.17 -1.74
N ALA A 59 -11.77 31.36 -2.36
CA ALA A 59 -11.90 31.29 -3.81
C ALA A 59 -11.10 32.40 -4.50
N LEU A 60 -11.22 33.63 -4.00
CA LEU A 60 -10.53 34.80 -4.57
C LEU A 60 -9.02 34.74 -4.40
N ASP A 61 -8.52 34.20 -3.28
CA ASP A 61 -7.08 34.01 -3.03
C ASP A 61 -6.44 33.04 -4.05
N VAL A 62 -7.21 32.09 -4.57
CA VAL A 62 -6.79 31.16 -5.64
C VAL A 62 -7.12 31.74 -7.04
N GLY A 63 -7.67 32.95 -7.11
CA GLY A 63 -8.02 33.63 -8.36
C GLY A 63 -9.31 33.14 -9.01
N TRP A 64 -10.22 32.52 -8.27
CA TRP A 64 -11.49 32.00 -8.79
C TRP A 64 -12.62 33.02 -8.69
N ASN A 65 -13.35 33.18 -9.80
CA ASN A 65 -14.48 34.09 -9.90
C ASN A 65 -15.79 33.32 -9.99
N ARG A 66 -16.64 33.46 -8.97
CA ARG A 66 -17.95 32.78 -8.92
C ARG A 66 -18.86 33.29 -10.03
N PRO A 67 -19.42 32.42 -10.90
CA PRO A 67 -20.41 32.82 -11.88
C PRO A 67 -21.72 33.25 -11.18
N ALA A 68 -22.47 34.14 -11.82
CA ALA A 68 -23.74 34.65 -11.27
C ALA A 68 -24.78 33.54 -11.00
N THR A 69 -24.64 32.38 -11.64
CA THR A 69 -25.52 31.21 -11.50
C THR A 69 -25.36 30.45 -10.19
N CYS A 70 -24.22 30.56 -9.51
CA CYS A 70 -23.96 29.85 -8.25
C CYS A 70 -24.55 30.62 -7.05
N LYS A 71 -25.51 29.99 -6.35
CA LYS A 71 -26.20 30.58 -5.18
C LYS A 71 -25.25 30.90 -4.01
N THR A 72 -24.25 30.06 -3.76
CA THR A 72 -23.32 30.20 -2.63
C THR A 72 -21.86 30.01 -3.07
N TRP A 73 -20.94 30.77 -2.48
CA TRP A 73 -19.50 30.59 -2.64
C TRP A 73 -19.03 29.22 -2.13
N LYS A 74 -19.63 28.69 -1.05
CA LYS A 74 -19.33 27.33 -0.59
C LYS A 74 -19.56 26.29 -1.69
N LYS A 75 -20.74 26.29 -2.31
CA LYS A 75 -21.08 25.33 -3.38
C LYS A 75 -20.13 25.47 -4.56
N TYR A 76 -19.91 26.71 -5.01
CA TYR A 76 -18.98 27.01 -6.09
C TYR A 76 -17.54 26.53 -5.79
N TYR A 77 -17.04 26.85 -4.60
CA TYR A 77 -15.70 26.42 -4.18
C TYR A 77 -15.58 24.89 -4.18
N CYS A 78 -16.55 24.18 -3.62
CA CYS A 78 -16.55 22.72 -3.62
C CYS A 78 -16.60 22.13 -5.05
N GLU A 79 -17.41 22.71 -5.93
CA GLU A 79 -17.52 22.30 -7.34
C GLU A 79 -16.23 22.55 -8.14
N GLU A 80 -15.52 23.65 -7.89
CA GLU A 80 -14.25 23.92 -8.56
C GLU A 80 -13.09 23.13 -7.94
N ALA A 81 -13.04 23.03 -6.62
CA ALA A 81 -12.05 22.24 -5.92
C ALA A 81 -12.14 20.75 -6.29
N SER A 82 -13.34 20.24 -6.58
CA SER A 82 -13.53 18.84 -6.99
C SER A 82 -13.02 18.53 -8.39
N LYS A 83 -12.70 19.54 -9.22
CA LYS A 83 -12.16 19.38 -10.59
C LYS A 83 -10.66 19.66 -10.69
N ARG A 84 -10.03 20.09 -9.59
CA ARG A 84 -8.68 20.65 -9.58
C ARG A 84 -7.73 19.82 -8.74
N CYS A 85 -6.44 19.89 -9.10
CA CYS A 85 -5.37 19.30 -8.35
C CYS A 85 -5.33 19.88 -6.94
N ARG A 86 -5.22 19.01 -5.95
CA ARG A 86 -5.19 19.38 -4.53
C ARG A 86 -4.01 20.27 -4.13
N ASP A 87 -2.90 20.18 -4.86
CA ASP A 87 -1.67 20.90 -4.53
C ASP A 87 -1.48 22.19 -5.34
N CYS A 88 -1.64 22.14 -6.66
CA CYS A 88 -1.39 23.29 -7.53
C CYS A 88 -2.64 24.01 -8.03
N TRP A 89 -3.84 23.50 -7.73
CA TRP A 89 -5.12 24.05 -8.18
C TRP A 89 -5.35 24.10 -9.70
N CYS A 90 -4.46 23.51 -10.50
CA CYS A 90 -4.70 23.31 -11.93
C CYS A 90 -5.83 22.29 -12.15
N VAL A 91 -6.69 22.54 -13.15
CA VAL A 91 -7.74 21.59 -13.54
C VAL A 91 -7.10 20.25 -13.92
N THR A 92 -7.65 19.15 -13.43
CA THR A 92 -7.10 17.83 -13.71
C THR A 92 -8.21 16.78 -13.81
N PRO A 93 -8.20 15.92 -14.83
CA PRO A 93 -9.13 14.79 -14.92
C PRO A 93 -8.72 13.61 -14.04
N TYR A 94 -7.55 13.67 -13.40
CA TYR A 94 -6.97 12.54 -12.69
C TYR A 94 -7.31 12.55 -11.20
N GLU A 95 -7.61 11.38 -10.68
CA GLU A 95 -7.76 11.10 -9.25
C GLU A 95 -6.69 10.11 -8.81
N PHE A 96 -6.05 10.40 -7.68
CA PHE A 96 -5.11 9.49 -7.06
C PHE A 96 -5.88 8.46 -6.25
N ALA A 97 -6.05 7.28 -6.84
CA ALA A 97 -6.98 6.25 -6.38
C ALA A 97 -6.76 5.83 -4.92
N LEU A 98 -5.50 5.78 -4.47
CA LEU A 98 -5.19 5.40 -3.08
C LEU A 98 -5.71 6.41 -2.04
N LEU A 99 -5.86 7.68 -2.42
CA LEU A 99 -6.20 8.77 -1.50
C LEU A 99 -7.54 9.43 -1.81
N GLY A 100 -8.22 8.99 -2.87
CA GLY A 100 -9.51 9.55 -3.29
C GLY A 100 -9.46 11.06 -3.53
N ARG A 101 -8.35 11.56 -4.09
CA ARG A 101 -8.13 13.01 -4.29
C ARG A 101 -7.57 13.32 -5.65
N ARG A 102 -8.03 14.41 -6.26
CA ARG A 102 -7.53 14.87 -7.55
C ARG A 102 -6.10 15.42 -7.44
N LEU A 103 -5.24 14.94 -8.32
CA LEU A 103 -3.84 15.35 -8.44
C LEU A 103 -3.45 15.41 -9.91
N CYS A 104 -2.74 16.46 -10.31
CA CYS A 104 -2.13 16.47 -11.63
C CYS A 104 -0.86 15.62 -11.62
N THR A 105 -0.44 15.17 -12.81
CA THR A 105 0.76 14.36 -13.03
C THR A 105 2.02 15.04 -12.51
N GLN A 106 2.13 16.37 -12.65
CA GLN A 106 3.29 17.11 -12.18
C GLN A 106 3.40 17.13 -10.65
N CYS A 107 2.29 17.33 -9.93
CA CYS A 107 2.29 17.31 -8.46
C CYS A 107 2.51 15.91 -7.90
N GLU A 108 1.92 14.89 -8.53
CA GLU A 108 2.13 13.50 -8.13
C GLU A 108 3.62 13.11 -8.24
N ARG A 109 4.26 13.41 -9.37
CA ARG A 109 5.68 13.10 -9.61
C ARG A 109 6.65 13.98 -8.83
N GLY A 110 6.29 15.25 -8.65
CA GLY A 110 7.14 16.24 -8.01
C GLY A 110 7.22 16.10 -6.49
N SER A 111 6.21 15.47 -5.87
CA SER A 111 6.12 15.33 -4.43
C SER A 111 6.37 13.90 -3.96
N HIS A 112 7.37 13.73 -3.10
CA HIS A 112 7.67 12.46 -2.44
C HIS A 112 6.49 11.90 -1.63
N ARG A 113 5.51 12.74 -1.25
CA ARG A 113 4.31 12.34 -0.49
C ARG A 113 3.41 11.38 -1.26
N TYR A 114 3.43 11.40 -2.59
CA TYR A 114 2.57 10.57 -3.44
C TYR A 114 3.27 9.36 -4.01
N ARG A 115 4.56 9.21 -3.73
CA ARG A 115 5.36 8.13 -4.29
C ARG A 115 4.83 6.79 -3.82
N LEU A 116 4.56 5.92 -4.78
CA LEU A 116 4.18 4.54 -4.54
C LEU A 116 5.41 3.65 -4.36
N VAL A 117 5.30 2.64 -3.50
CA VAL A 117 6.34 1.65 -3.23
C VAL A 117 5.73 0.26 -3.14
N THR A 118 6.46 -0.77 -3.59
CA THR A 118 6.01 -2.16 -3.42
C THR A 118 6.42 -2.71 -2.06
N ALA A 119 5.84 -3.84 -1.67
CA ALA A 119 6.28 -4.56 -0.47
C ALA A 119 7.76 -4.97 -0.50
N LEU A 120 8.28 -5.34 -1.68
CA LEU A 120 9.69 -5.69 -1.84
C LEU A 120 10.57 -4.45 -1.70
N GLN A 121 10.16 -3.32 -2.29
CA GLN A 121 10.87 -2.06 -2.11
C GLN A 121 10.87 -1.59 -0.66
N SER A 122 9.78 -1.78 0.08
CA SER A 122 9.72 -1.33 1.47
C SER A 122 10.68 -2.09 2.38
N GLU A 123 10.87 -3.38 2.12
CA GLU A 123 11.82 -4.21 2.85
C GLU A 123 13.27 -3.85 2.49
N ASP A 124 13.56 -3.68 1.19
CA ASP A 124 14.91 -3.40 0.66
C ASP A 124 15.38 -1.96 0.99
N GLU A 125 14.54 -0.94 0.78
CA GLU A 125 14.92 0.49 0.91
C GLU A 125 14.69 1.05 2.32
N PHE A 126 13.65 0.58 3.03
CA PHE A 126 13.25 1.16 4.33
C PHE A 126 13.37 0.18 5.49
N SER A 127 13.83 -1.06 5.25
CA SER A 127 13.90 -2.11 6.28
C SER A 127 12.56 -2.39 6.96
N VAL A 128 11.43 -2.18 6.26
CA VAL A 128 10.09 -2.47 6.78
C VAL A 128 9.66 -3.86 6.29
N PRO A 129 9.51 -4.84 7.20
CA PRO A 129 9.10 -6.19 6.82
C PRO A 129 7.75 -6.20 6.10
N GLN A 130 7.63 -7.04 5.06
CA GLN A 130 6.41 -7.16 4.24
C GLN A 130 5.13 -7.35 5.08
N ARG A 131 5.21 -8.13 6.17
CA ARG A 131 4.06 -8.38 7.07
C ARG A 131 3.47 -7.11 7.69
N LEU A 132 4.27 -6.05 7.90
CA LEU A 132 3.80 -4.80 8.49
C LEU A 132 3.10 -3.90 7.48
N VAL A 133 3.52 -3.94 6.21
CA VAL A 133 2.89 -3.12 5.15
C VAL A 133 1.56 -3.70 4.68
N MET A 134 1.29 -5.00 4.90
CA MET A 134 0.04 -5.65 4.48
C MET A 134 -1.23 -5.05 5.12
N GLY A 135 -1.11 -4.35 6.25
CA GLY A 135 -2.22 -3.63 6.88
C GLY A 135 -2.42 -2.19 6.37
N LEU A 136 -1.55 -1.70 5.50
CA LEU A 136 -1.63 -0.34 4.97
C LEU A 136 -2.61 -0.25 3.79
N ARG A 137 -3.09 0.96 3.53
CA ARG A 137 -3.83 1.26 2.30
C ARG A 137 -2.98 0.92 1.09
N SER A 138 -3.56 0.21 0.14
CA SER A 138 -2.86 -0.26 -1.05
C SER A 138 -3.70 -0.16 -2.32
N ILE A 139 -3.02 -0.16 -3.46
CA ILE A 139 -3.63 -0.22 -4.79
C ILE A 139 -2.94 -1.32 -5.60
N THR A 140 -3.73 -2.09 -6.36
CA THR A 140 -3.20 -3.14 -7.23
C THR A 140 -3.13 -2.63 -8.66
N LEU A 141 -1.92 -2.53 -9.20
CA LEU A 141 -1.65 -2.13 -10.59
C LEU A 141 -0.85 -3.25 -11.26
N GLY A 142 -1.37 -3.83 -12.34
CA GLY A 142 -0.63 -4.89 -13.05
C GLY A 142 -0.36 -6.15 -12.22
N GLY A 143 -1.27 -6.50 -11.29
CA GLY A 143 -1.06 -7.60 -10.36
C GLY A 143 -0.01 -7.35 -9.27
N THR A 144 0.60 -6.16 -9.22
CA THR A 144 1.51 -5.75 -8.16
C THR A 144 0.80 -4.81 -7.20
N ILE A 145 1.02 -5.03 -5.90
CA ILE A 145 0.44 -4.20 -4.83
C ILE A 145 1.40 -3.07 -4.50
N PHE A 146 0.87 -1.85 -4.52
CA PHE A 146 1.58 -0.62 -4.20
C PHE A 146 1.00 0.04 -2.95
N TYR A 147 1.88 0.63 -2.16
CA TYR A 147 1.59 1.33 -0.92
C TYR A 147 2.11 2.76 -1.00
N LEU A 148 1.55 3.67 -0.19
CA LEU A 148 2.07 5.03 -0.10
C LEU A 148 3.39 5.06 0.67
N LYS A 149 4.44 5.67 0.10
CA LYS A 149 5.74 5.80 0.77
C LYS A 149 5.63 6.47 2.14
N SER A 150 4.78 7.49 2.29
CA SER A 150 4.59 8.17 3.57
C SER A 150 4.03 7.23 4.65
N ASP A 151 3.10 6.35 4.28
CA ASP A 151 2.46 5.43 5.21
C ASP A 151 3.46 4.34 5.64
N VAL A 152 4.30 3.88 4.72
CA VAL A 152 5.41 2.95 5.02
C VAL A 152 6.45 3.60 5.95
N LEU A 153 6.85 4.85 5.70
CA LEU A 153 7.81 5.56 6.54
C LEU A 153 7.26 5.85 7.94
N ALA A 154 5.95 6.07 8.08
CA ALA A 154 5.31 6.25 9.38
C ALA A 154 5.45 5.00 10.28
N LEU A 155 5.50 3.78 9.70
CA LEU A 155 5.76 2.56 10.46
C LEU A 155 7.18 2.52 11.06
N VAL A 156 8.16 3.08 10.37
CA VAL A 156 9.56 3.18 10.86
C VAL A 156 9.63 4.12 12.06
N GLY A 157 8.95 5.27 11.98
CA GLY A 157 8.90 6.26 13.06
C GLY A 157 8.26 5.71 14.33
N ASN A 158 7.17 4.94 14.19
CA ASN A 158 6.45 4.35 15.32
C ASN A 158 7.17 3.16 15.96
N SER A 159 8.01 2.45 15.18
CA SER A 159 8.79 1.32 15.70
C SER A 159 9.90 1.77 16.66
N SER A 160 10.32 3.03 16.57
CA SER A 160 11.39 3.60 17.39
C SER A 160 10.92 4.06 18.77
N SER A 161 9.62 4.34 18.92
CA SER A 161 9.01 4.85 20.16
C SER A 161 8.32 3.77 21.00
N SER A 162 8.26 2.52 20.53
CA SER A 162 7.61 1.41 21.23
C SER A 162 8.58 0.26 21.55
N THR A 163 9.64 0.58 22.31
CA THR A 163 10.45 -0.42 23.05
C THR A 163 10.21 -0.36 24.57
N ARG A 164 9.13 0.30 25.02
CA ARG A 164 8.60 0.07 26.37
C ARG A 164 7.60 -1.08 26.33
N ALA A 165 8.13 -2.27 26.61
CA ALA A 165 7.46 -3.43 27.20
C ALA A 165 6.13 -3.86 26.57
N VAL A 166 6.21 -4.68 25.52
CA VAL A 166 5.24 -5.76 25.34
C VAL A 166 6.00 -7.07 25.47
N THR A 167 6.03 -7.55 26.71
CA THR A 167 6.39 -8.93 27.06
C THR A 167 5.44 -9.87 26.32
N PRO A 168 5.92 -10.92 25.64
CA PRO A 168 5.02 -11.90 25.03
C PRO A 168 4.47 -12.79 26.14
N LEU A 169 3.23 -12.53 26.56
CA LEU A 169 2.50 -13.40 27.48
C LEU A 169 1.94 -14.58 26.68
N LEU A 170 2.70 -15.67 26.67
CA LEU A 170 2.33 -16.94 26.06
C LEU A 170 2.57 -18.03 27.11
N ALA A 171 1.64 -18.14 28.07
CA ALA A 171 1.37 -19.36 28.86
C ALA A 171 0.22 -19.13 29.86
N HIS A 172 -0.73 -20.08 29.85
CA HIS A 172 -1.69 -20.47 30.90
C HIS A 172 -2.95 -19.63 31.19
N ALA A 173 -4.10 -20.16 30.75
CA ALA A 173 -5.34 -20.40 31.52
C ALA A 173 -6.22 -21.29 30.61
N GLN A 174 -6.31 -22.62 30.78
CA GLN A 174 -7.06 -23.38 31.80
C GLN A 174 -8.47 -22.84 32.06
N ALA A 175 -9.41 -23.76 31.86
CA ALA A 175 -10.84 -23.70 32.05
C ALA A 175 -11.25 -23.04 33.37
N GLU A 176 -12.17 -22.08 33.29
CA GLU A 176 -13.24 -21.92 34.27
C GLU A 176 -14.53 -21.65 33.50
N GLU A 177 -15.50 -22.52 33.76
CA GLU A 177 -16.91 -22.40 33.41
C GLU A 177 -17.51 -21.32 34.32
N GLU A 178 -18.10 -20.27 33.75
CA GLU A 178 -19.08 -19.46 34.47
C GLU A 178 -20.30 -19.29 33.55
N GLU A 179 -21.40 -19.84 34.02
CA GLU A 179 -22.74 -19.71 33.48
C GLU A 179 -23.19 -18.24 33.57
N ALA A 180 -23.61 -17.68 32.45
CA ALA A 180 -24.44 -16.48 32.42
C ALA A 180 -25.61 -16.77 31.48
N GLU A 181 -26.73 -17.11 32.08
CA GLU A 181 -28.06 -17.09 31.47
C GLU A 181 -28.38 -15.65 31.06
N ASP A 182 -28.63 -15.41 29.77
CA ASP A 182 -29.30 -14.20 29.31
C ASP A 182 -30.33 -14.60 28.24
N ASP A 183 -31.59 -14.55 28.66
CA ASP A 183 -32.78 -14.81 27.86
C ASP A 183 -32.97 -13.68 26.84
N VAL A 184 -32.73 -13.99 25.56
CA VAL A 184 -33.14 -13.13 24.44
C VAL A 184 -33.97 -13.95 23.47
N GLU A 185 -35.29 -13.85 23.64
CA GLU A 185 -36.29 -14.23 22.63
C GLU A 185 -36.16 -13.30 21.41
N VAL A 186 -35.59 -13.79 20.31
CA VAL A 186 -35.70 -13.18 18.98
C VAL A 186 -36.09 -14.22 17.95
N SER A 187 -37.40 -14.26 17.70
CA SER A 187 -38.10 -14.49 16.42
C SER A 187 -37.30 -15.14 15.28
N SER A 188 -37.54 -16.44 15.09
CA SER A 188 -37.21 -17.21 13.89
C SER A 188 -38.26 -16.97 12.80
N ASP A 189 -37.86 -16.36 11.69
CA ASP A 189 -38.49 -16.56 10.38
C ASP A 189 -37.51 -17.35 9.50
N ASP A 190 -37.98 -18.52 9.09
CA ASP A 190 -37.31 -19.55 8.32
C ASP A 190 -36.86 -19.08 6.92
N VAL A 191 -35.59 -19.33 6.57
CA VAL A 191 -35.19 -19.63 5.19
C VAL A 191 -34.11 -20.72 5.20
N ASP A 192 -34.54 -21.94 4.89
CA ASP A 192 -33.71 -23.13 4.67
C ASP A 192 -32.60 -22.90 3.64
N GLY A 193 -31.34 -23.10 4.05
CA GLY A 193 -30.19 -22.95 3.16
C GLY A 193 -28.87 -23.58 3.65
N GLU A 194 -28.92 -24.54 4.58
CA GLU A 194 -27.71 -25.11 5.20
C GLU A 194 -26.97 -26.15 4.32
N ASP A 195 -27.61 -26.71 3.29
CA ASP A 195 -27.04 -27.84 2.52
C ASP A 195 -26.02 -27.44 1.44
N THR A 196 -25.89 -26.14 1.12
CA THR A 196 -24.96 -25.68 0.07
C THR A 196 -23.56 -25.32 0.58
N ARG A 197 -23.37 -25.21 1.90
CA ARG A 197 -22.10 -24.72 2.48
C ARG A 197 -21.07 -25.83 2.69
N GLU A 198 -21.51 -27.05 3.03
CA GLU A 198 -20.62 -28.21 3.18
C GLU A 198 -20.09 -28.73 1.83
N VAL A 199 -20.94 -28.77 0.80
CA VAL A 199 -20.51 -29.18 -0.56
C VAL A 199 -19.39 -28.27 -1.08
N ARG A 200 -19.51 -26.96 -0.84
CA ARG A 200 -18.50 -25.97 -1.29
C ARG A 200 -17.17 -26.09 -0.54
N GLN A 201 -17.18 -26.46 0.74
CA GLN A 201 -15.94 -26.71 1.50
C GLN A 201 -15.25 -28.00 1.04
N GLN A 202 -16.00 -29.04 0.71
CA GLN A 202 -15.44 -30.29 0.20
C GLN A 202 -14.83 -30.12 -1.22
N GLU A 203 -15.42 -29.30 -2.08
CA GLU A 203 -14.84 -28.99 -3.40
C GLU A 203 -13.53 -28.21 -3.28
N LEU A 204 -13.48 -27.18 -2.42
CA LEU A 204 -12.25 -26.41 -2.18
C LEU A 204 -11.11 -27.27 -1.63
N ALA A 205 -11.42 -28.27 -0.78
CA ALA A 205 -10.43 -29.21 -0.27
C ALA A 205 -9.89 -30.16 -1.35
N LYS A 206 -10.75 -30.61 -2.28
CA LYS A 206 -10.34 -31.46 -3.42
C LYS A 206 -9.43 -30.70 -4.39
N ASP A 207 -9.74 -29.43 -4.68
CA ASP A 207 -8.93 -28.58 -5.55
C ASP A 207 -7.54 -28.30 -4.95
N ALA A 208 -7.48 -28.03 -3.65
CA ALA A 208 -6.22 -27.82 -2.94
C ALA A 208 -5.34 -29.09 -2.95
N ALA A 209 -5.94 -30.28 -2.87
CA ALA A 209 -5.22 -31.55 -2.96
C ALA A 209 -4.68 -31.81 -4.38
N GLN A 210 -5.47 -31.53 -5.42
CA GLN A 210 -5.05 -31.65 -6.82
C GLN A 210 -3.89 -30.70 -7.15
N GLN A 211 -3.95 -29.44 -6.70
CA GLN A 211 -2.85 -28.48 -6.89
C GLN A 211 -1.55 -28.94 -6.21
N LYS A 212 -1.62 -29.57 -5.04
CA LYS A 212 -0.43 -30.13 -4.36
C LYS A 212 0.18 -31.29 -5.16
N ILE A 213 -0.63 -32.14 -5.79
CA ILE A 213 -0.16 -33.25 -6.65
C ILE A 213 0.52 -32.68 -7.90
N GLN A 214 -0.08 -31.68 -8.55
CA GLN A 214 0.46 -31.07 -9.76
C GLN A 214 1.80 -30.36 -9.51
N ARG A 215 1.95 -29.66 -8.37
CA ARG A 215 3.24 -29.07 -7.95
C ARG A 215 4.33 -30.12 -7.75
N LYS A 216 3.99 -31.29 -7.18
CA LYS A 216 4.95 -32.40 -7.02
C LYS A 216 5.37 -32.98 -8.37
N GLN A 217 4.46 -33.12 -9.32
CA GLN A 217 4.76 -33.58 -10.69
C GLN A 217 5.66 -32.58 -11.44
N ASN A 218 5.34 -31.29 -11.41
CA ASN A 218 6.15 -30.24 -12.04
C ASN A 218 7.58 -30.19 -11.47
N LYS A 219 7.72 -30.37 -10.14
CA LYS A 219 9.03 -30.45 -9.49
C LYS A 219 9.84 -31.68 -9.92
N LYS A 220 9.18 -32.83 -10.14
CA LYS A 220 9.83 -34.04 -10.67
C LYS A 220 10.26 -33.85 -12.13
N ALA A 221 9.39 -33.27 -12.97
CA ALA A 221 9.69 -32.98 -14.38
C ALA A 221 10.88 -32.02 -14.54
N ALA A 222 10.93 -30.94 -13.75
CA ALA A 222 12.05 -30.01 -13.76
C ALA A 222 13.39 -30.67 -13.36
N LYS A 223 13.37 -31.58 -12.38
CA LYS A 223 14.56 -32.35 -11.97
C LYS A 223 15.00 -33.35 -13.05
N MET A 224 14.06 -34.00 -13.73
CA MET A 224 14.34 -34.87 -14.88
C MET A 224 14.98 -34.10 -16.03
N LEU A 225 14.43 -32.92 -16.38
CA LEU A 225 14.97 -32.06 -17.43
C LEU A 225 16.40 -31.59 -17.11
N GLN A 226 16.69 -31.25 -15.84
CA GLN A 226 18.05 -30.90 -15.42
C GLN A 226 19.02 -32.09 -15.49
N ARG A 227 18.57 -33.31 -15.18
CA ARG A 227 19.40 -34.51 -15.33
C ARG A 227 19.70 -34.82 -16.79
N ALA A 228 18.70 -34.72 -17.66
CA ALA A 228 18.86 -34.89 -19.11
C ALA A 228 19.86 -33.87 -19.69
N LYS A 229 19.78 -32.60 -19.29
CA LYS A 229 20.75 -31.58 -19.71
C LYS A 229 22.19 -31.88 -19.28
N ARG A 230 22.39 -32.51 -18.11
CA ARG A 230 23.72 -32.92 -17.65
C ARG A 230 24.26 -34.13 -18.40
N GLN A 231 23.39 -35.05 -18.82
CA GLN A 231 23.79 -36.22 -19.59
C GLN A 231 24.04 -35.91 -21.08
N GLY A 232 23.41 -34.86 -21.62
CA GLY A 232 23.63 -34.42 -23.01
C GLY A 232 24.86 -33.53 -23.24
N GLN A 233 25.64 -33.21 -22.21
CA GLN A 233 26.84 -32.35 -22.32
C GLN A 233 28.18 -33.11 -22.27
N ASP A 234 28.17 -34.44 -22.20
CA ASP A 234 29.38 -35.26 -22.01
C ASP A 234 29.84 -36.01 -23.27
N ILE A 235 29.56 -35.48 -24.48
CA ILE A 235 30.07 -36.03 -25.75
C ILE A 235 30.61 -34.89 -26.61
N HIS A 236 31.73 -34.28 -26.21
CA HIS A 236 32.68 -33.66 -27.14
C HIS A 236 33.99 -33.25 -26.44
N LEU A 237 34.74 -34.23 -25.92
CA LEU A 237 36.15 -34.00 -25.59
C LEU A 237 36.94 -35.32 -25.53
N LEU A 238 36.98 -36.03 -26.66
CA LEU A 238 37.95 -37.08 -26.92
C LEU A 238 38.50 -36.89 -28.33
N THR A 239 39.57 -36.10 -28.46
CA THR A 239 40.58 -36.35 -29.50
C THR A 239 41.94 -35.78 -29.10
N LEU A 240 42.93 -36.67 -29.07
CA LEU A 240 44.39 -36.51 -29.14
C LEU A 240 45.18 -36.23 -27.85
N GLY A 241 46.02 -37.20 -27.49
CA GLY A 241 47.22 -36.99 -26.70
C GLY A 241 47.60 -38.14 -25.76
N ALA A 242 48.01 -39.28 -26.32
CA ALA A 242 48.65 -40.35 -25.55
C ALA A 242 50.02 -39.90 -25.03
N THR A 243 50.30 -40.11 -23.74
CA THR A 243 51.64 -40.49 -23.25
C THR A 243 51.50 -41.26 -21.93
N LEU A 244 52.24 -42.37 -21.87
CA LEU A 244 52.35 -43.29 -20.74
C LEU A 244 52.95 -42.59 -19.52
N GLY A 245 52.36 -42.81 -18.35
CA GLY A 245 52.86 -42.30 -17.07
C GLY A 245 52.32 -43.12 -15.90
N THR A 246 53.24 -43.82 -15.26
CA THR A 246 53.11 -44.71 -14.11
C THR A 246 52.33 -44.12 -12.93
N THR A 247 51.46 -44.94 -12.35
CA THR A 247 50.63 -44.67 -11.17
C THR A 247 51.45 -44.56 -9.89
N THR A 248 51.34 -43.43 -9.19
CA THR A 248 51.68 -43.29 -7.75
C THR A 248 50.42 -42.89 -6.97
N PRO A 249 50.02 -43.62 -5.91
CA PRO A 249 48.83 -43.31 -5.13
C PRO A 249 49.20 -42.38 -3.97
N GLY A 250 48.89 -41.08 -4.06
CA GLY A 250 49.16 -40.17 -2.93
C GLY A 250 48.76 -38.69 -3.06
N GLN A 251 47.94 -38.28 -4.02
CA GLN A 251 47.72 -36.84 -4.31
C GLN A 251 46.23 -36.49 -4.52
N ARG A 252 45.31 -37.06 -3.72
CA ARG A 252 43.86 -36.77 -3.84
C ARG A 252 43.36 -35.61 -2.97
N GLU A 253 44.14 -35.13 -2.01
CA GLU A 253 43.70 -34.10 -1.06
C GLU A 253 44.05 -32.66 -1.48
N HIS A 254 45.15 -32.45 -2.21
CA HIS A 254 45.56 -31.10 -2.64
C HIS A 254 44.68 -30.50 -3.76
N LYS A 255 44.02 -31.34 -4.56
CA LYS A 255 43.17 -30.88 -5.68
C LYS A 255 41.82 -30.32 -5.22
N LYS A 256 41.31 -30.72 -4.05
CA LYS A 256 40.08 -30.13 -3.45
C LYS A 256 40.32 -28.72 -2.91
N ARG A 257 41.45 -28.47 -2.24
CA ARG A 257 41.80 -27.13 -1.70
C ARG A 257 41.95 -26.06 -2.78
N SER A 258 42.51 -26.42 -3.95
CA SER A 258 42.68 -25.48 -5.07
C SER A 258 41.34 -25.06 -5.69
N ASN A 259 40.35 -25.96 -5.74
CA ASN A 259 39.05 -25.65 -6.31
C ASN A 259 38.19 -24.79 -5.36
N ASP A 260 38.30 -25.02 -4.05
CA ASP A 260 37.63 -24.16 -3.05
C ASP A 260 38.23 -22.74 -3.02
N GLN A 261 39.56 -22.58 -3.12
CA GLN A 261 40.16 -21.24 -3.25
C GLN A 261 39.73 -20.52 -4.53
N ARG A 262 39.62 -21.21 -5.67
CA ARG A 262 39.06 -20.63 -6.91
C ARG A 262 37.59 -20.24 -6.77
N LYS A 263 36.80 -21.00 -6.01
CA LYS A 263 35.39 -20.72 -5.74
C LYS A 263 35.21 -19.52 -4.83
N TYR A 264 36.05 -19.36 -3.82
CA TYR A 264 36.07 -18.16 -2.96
C TYR A 264 36.59 -16.93 -3.71
N ARG A 265 37.62 -17.07 -4.55
CA ARG A 265 38.16 -15.97 -5.35
C ARG A 265 37.20 -15.48 -6.44
N ARG A 266 36.47 -16.38 -7.11
CA ARG A 266 35.37 -15.99 -8.02
C ARG A 266 34.19 -15.35 -7.29
N LYS A 267 33.93 -15.75 -6.04
CA LYS A 267 32.88 -15.15 -5.22
C LYS A 267 33.28 -13.75 -4.73
N SER A 268 34.56 -13.49 -4.47
CA SER A 268 35.07 -12.15 -4.14
C SER A 268 35.26 -11.27 -5.38
N GLU A 269 35.61 -11.83 -6.55
CA GLU A 269 35.70 -11.08 -7.81
C GLU A 269 34.31 -10.73 -8.37
N ALA A 270 33.28 -11.54 -8.12
CA ALA A 270 31.88 -11.19 -8.39
C ALA A 270 31.33 -10.07 -7.48
N VAL A 271 31.97 -9.82 -6.33
CA VAL A 271 31.65 -8.68 -5.45
C VAL A 271 32.34 -7.39 -5.93
N ALA A 272 33.42 -7.51 -6.72
CA ALA A 272 34.19 -6.37 -7.24
C ALA A 272 33.72 -5.84 -8.61
N MET A 273 32.82 -6.53 -9.32
CA MET A 273 32.44 -6.22 -10.72
C MET A 273 30.92 -6.24 -10.97
N GLY A 274 30.15 -5.60 -10.07
CA GLY A 274 28.72 -5.35 -10.25
C GLY A 274 27.86 -6.16 -9.29
N HIS A 275 27.28 -5.48 -8.30
CA HIS A 275 26.27 -6.08 -7.43
C HIS A 275 25.16 -6.69 -8.28
N ALA A 276 24.90 -7.98 -8.07
CA ALA A 276 23.75 -8.63 -8.68
C ALA A 276 22.49 -7.87 -8.27
N PRO A 277 21.59 -7.55 -9.21
CA PRO A 277 20.49 -6.65 -8.92
C PRO A 277 19.60 -7.24 -7.83
N SER A 278 19.17 -6.38 -6.90
CA SER A 278 18.30 -6.76 -5.79
C SER A 278 17.00 -7.37 -6.32
N ALA A 279 16.26 -8.08 -5.45
CA ALA A 279 14.97 -8.64 -5.85
C ALA A 279 14.01 -7.52 -6.31
N TRP A 280 14.07 -6.37 -5.64
CA TRP A 280 13.33 -5.17 -6.01
C TRP A 280 13.80 -4.59 -7.35
N GLU A 281 15.11 -4.43 -7.58
CA GLU A 281 15.62 -3.89 -8.86
C GLU A 281 15.18 -4.73 -10.07
N ARG A 282 15.15 -6.05 -9.92
CA ARG A 282 14.62 -6.96 -10.94
C ARG A 282 13.11 -6.79 -11.17
N GLN A 283 12.34 -6.64 -10.10
CA GLN A 283 10.89 -6.37 -10.22
C GLN A 283 10.62 -5.01 -10.86
N ARG A 284 11.36 -3.97 -10.44
CA ARG A 284 11.24 -2.62 -10.98
C ARG A 284 11.50 -2.61 -12.49
N LYS A 285 12.57 -3.25 -12.94
CA LYS A 285 12.87 -3.35 -14.38
C LYS A 285 11.74 -4.03 -15.16
N LYS A 286 11.18 -5.12 -14.61
CA LYS A 286 10.03 -5.80 -15.21
C LYS A 286 8.78 -4.89 -15.30
N LEU A 287 8.49 -4.14 -14.24
CA LEU A 287 7.36 -3.20 -14.22
C LEU A 287 7.55 -2.04 -15.21
N GLU A 288 8.78 -1.52 -15.32
CA GLU A 288 9.15 -0.50 -16.30
C GLU A 288 9.05 -1.03 -17.74
N GLU A 289 9.39 -2.30 -17.99
CA GLU A 289 9.20 -2.97 -19.29
C GLU A 289 7.71 -3.20 -19.62
N GLU A 290 6.91 -3.59 -18.63
CA GLU A 290 5.50 -3.97 -18.83
C GLU A 290 4.56 -2.76 -18.96
N PHE A 291 4.79 -1.71 -18.17
CA PHE A 291 3.88 -0.55 -18.12
C PHE A 291 4.55 0.80 -18.45
N GLY A 292 5.83 0.79 -18.80
CA GLY A 292 6.61 2.00 -18.96
C GLY A 292 6.80 2.77 -17.65
N GLN A 293 7.42 3.94 -17.75
CA GLN A 293 7.61 4.84 -16.60
C GLN A 293 6.28 5.40 -16.05
N PHE A 294 5.19 5.29 -16.81
CA PHE A 294 3.88 5.87 -16.49
C PHE A 294 2.96 4.93 -15.71
N GLY A 295 3.16 3.61 -15.79
CA GLY A 295 2.29 2.63 -15.13
C GLY A 295 2.45 2.47 -13.63
N LEU A 296 3.44 3.16 -13.04
CA LEU A 296 3.67 3.17 -11.59
C LEU A 296 2.96 4.34 -10.89
N SER A 297 2.16 5.09 -11.64
CA SER A 297 1.36 6.20 -11.12
C SER A 297 0.12 5.68 -10.39
N GLY A 298 -0.20 6.28 -9.24
CA GLY A 298 -1.48 6.04 -8.56
C GLY A 298 -2.67 6.78 -9.17
N LEU A 299 -2.45 7.49 -10.30
CA LEU A 299 -3.47 8.28 -10.98
C LEU A 299 -4.35 7.41 -11.87
N THR A 300 -5.66 7.56 -11.70
CA THR A 300 -6.70 7.03 -12.56
C THR A 300 -7.43 8.19 -13.22
N LEU A 301 -7.88 8.02 -14.46
CA LEU A 301 -8.81 8.97 -15.07
C LEU A 301 -10.13 8.88 -14.32
N VAL A 302 -10.64 10.02 -13.87
CA VAL A 302 -12.02 10.11 -13.42
C VAL A 302 -12.87 10.03 -14.67
N GLU A 303 -13.45 8.87 -14.93
CA GLU A 303 -14.55 8.77 -15.87
C GLU A 303 -15.65 9.68 -15.33
N ASP A 304 -15.98 10.74 -16.08
CA ASP A 304 -17.08 11.62 -15.72
C ASP A 304 -18.35 10.78 -15.67
N LYS A 305 -18.75 10.34 -14.47
CA LYS A 305 -19.97 9.55 -14.21
C LYS A 305 -21.27 10.30 -14.56
N GLN A 306 -21.20 11.38 -15.33
CA GLN A 306 -22.27 12.37 -15.52
C GLN A 306 -22.98 12.34 -16.88
N THR A 307 -22.78 11.34 -17.75
CA THR A 307 -23.53 11.31 -19.03
C THR A 307 -24.30 10.02 -19.32
N SER A 308 -24.12 8.93 -18.60
CA SER A 308 -24.88 7.68 -18.85
C SER A 308 -26.27 7.63 -18.21
N GLY A 309 -26.63 8.59 -17.34
CA GLY A 309 -27.94 8.63 -16.67
C GLY A 309 -29.06 9.35 -17.44
N LEU A 310 -28.78 9.97 -18.59
CA LEU A 310 -29.76 10.77 -19.35
C LEU A 310 -30.20 10.17 -20.69
N GLN A 311 -29.67 9.00 -21.09
CA GLN A 311 -30.07 8.33 -22.34
C GLN A 311 -31.13 7.23 -22.17
N SER A 312 -31.55 6.89 -20.95
CA SER A 312 -32.58 5.85 -20.71
C SER A 312 -33.99 6.40 -20.42
N ALA A 313 -34.25 7.69 -20.66
CA ALA A 313 -35.58 8.31 -20.49
C ALA A 313 -36.19 8.88 -21.79
N LEU A 314 -35.61 8.54 -22.95
CA LEU A 314 -36.14 8.86 -24.28
C LEU A 314 -36.15 7.60 -25.16
N GLY A 315 -36.72 6.52 -24.62
CA GLY A 315 -37.10 5.31 -25.34
C GLY A 315 -38.44 4.84 -24.81
#